data_AF-A0A1G0JYF0-F1
#
_entry.id   AF-A0A1G0JYF0-F1
#
_cell.length_a   1.000
_cell.length_b   1.000
_cell.length_c   1.000
_cell.angle_alpha   90.00
_cell.angle_beta   90.00
_cell.angle_gamma   90.00
#
_symmetry.space_group_name_H-M   'P 1'
#
loop_
_entity.id
_entity.type
_entity.pdbx_description
1 polymer ?
#
loop_
_entity_poly.entity_id
_entity_poly.type
_entity_poly.pdbx_seq_one_letter_code
_entity_poly.pdbx_strand_id
1 'polypeptide(L)'
;MNNPQLCNSLLATLVVFAAYAPTSSAIVKHQSVKQAFATGAPAVTVNFSDLDVARGPGVETLYQRLRTAAKAVCGTKDTRNLTALQEWRACYKQALDGAVEKVNIDRLDELHNG
;
A
#
# COMPACT_ATOMS: atom_id res chain seq x y z
N MET A 1 -3.97 -0.50 -17.56
CA MET A 1 -3.63 -1.94 -17.67
C MET A 1 -4.29 -2.63 -16.48
N ASN A 2 -5.20 -3.58 -16.74
CA ASN A 2 -6.06 -4.21 -15.73
C ASN A 2 -5.22 -5.02 -14.71
N ASN A 3 -5.44 -4.84 -13.40
CA ASN A 3 -4.89 -5.72 -12.37
C ASN A 3 -6.01 -6.57 -11.75
N PRO A 4 -6.14 -7.85 -12.14
CA PRO A 4 -7.14 -8.78 -11.62
C PRO A 4 -6.66 -9.39 -10.30
N GLN A 5 -6.79 -8.67 -9.19
CA GLN A 5 -6.57 -9.19 -7.83
C GLN A 5 -7.90 -9.57 -7.16
N LEU A 6 -8.75 -10.28 -7.89
CA LEU A 6 -9.98 -10.89 -7.39
C LEU A 6 -10.11 -12.28 -8.01
N CYS A 7 -9.26 -13.21 -7.58
CA CYS A 7 -9.61 -14.62 -7.57
C CYS A 7 -8.92 -15.27 -6.38
N ASN A 8 -9.64 -15.23 -5.26
CA ASN A 8 -9.64 -16.22 -4.21
C ASN A 8 -9.16 -17.60 -4.70
N SER A 9 -8.11 -18.15 -4.09
CA SER A 9 -8.08 -19.60 -3.86
C SER A 9 -7.20 -19.91 -2.67
N LEU A 10 -7.85 -20.03 -1.52
CA LEU A 10 -7.50 -21.04 -0.52
C LEU A 10 -7.16 -22.35 -1.25
N LEU A 11 -6.00 -22.91 -0.95
CA LEU A 11 -5.66 -24.35 -0.84
C LEU A 11 -4.19 -24.60 -1.18
N ALA A 12 -3.64 -25.59 -0.48
CA ALA A 12 -2.43 -26.36 -0.79
C ALA A 12 -1.09 -25.67 -0.45
N THR A 13 -0.17 -26.26 0.31
CA THR A 13 -0.05 -27.65 0.77
C THR A 13 1.05 -27.67 1.83
N LEU A 14 0.81 -28.30 3.00
CA LEU A 14 1.89 -28.65 3.92
C LEU A 14 2.76 -29.72 3.23
N VAL A 15 3.96 -29.36 2.79
CA VAL A 15 4.92 -30.33 2.23
C VAL A 15 5.58 -31.06 3.39
N VAL A 16 5.18 -32.32 3.57
CA VAL A 16 5.83 -33.30 4.44
C VAL A 16 7.24 -33.56 3.90
N PHE A 17 8.27 -33.31 4.72
CA PHE A 17 9.64 -33.73 4.42
C PHE A 17 9.74 -35.25 4.58
N ALA A 18 9.55 -35.98 3.48
CA ALA A 18 9.99 -37.37 3.38
C ALA A 18 11.30 -37.41 2.58
N ALA A 19 12.40 -37.67 3.28
CA ALA A 19 13.65 -38.08 2.65
C ALA A 19 13.43 -39.42 1.94
N TYR A 20 13.85 -39.56 0.67
CA TYR A 20 14.82 -40.59 0.21
C TYR A 20 14.97 -40.66 -1.33
N ALA A 21 16.24 -40.90 -1.72
CA ALA A 21 16.82 -41.50 -2.92
C ALA A 21 16.87 -40.72 -4.28
N PRO A 22 18.04 -40.72 -4.99
CA PRO A 22 18.30 -39.91 -6.18
C PRO A 22 17.94 -40.64 -7.49
N THR A 23 17.21 -39.96 -8.39
CA THR A 23 17.10 -40.35 -9.81
C THR A 23 17.34 -39.14 -10.72
N SER A 24 17.98 -39.39 -11.85
CA SER A 24 18.63 -38.43 -12.75
C SER A 24 17.69 -37.63 -13.68
N SER A 25 18.02 -36.35 -13.84
CA SER A 25 17.88 -35.45 -15.01
C SER A 25 16.49 -35.05 -15.55
N ALA A 26 16.08 -33.81 -15.25
CA ALA A 26 15.65 -32.85 -16.26
C ALA A 26 15.84 -31.41 -15.72
N ILE A 27 16.51 -30.56 -16.51
CA ILE A 27 16.80 -29.17 -16.20
C ILE A 27 15.47 -28.41 -16.07
N VAL A 28 15.03 -28.11 -14.86
CA VAL A 28 13.93 -27.16 -14.65
C VAL A 28 14.45 -25.80 -15.10
N LYS A 29 13.82 -25.22 -16.12
CA LYS A 29 14.12 -23.87 -16.59
C LYS A 29 14.08 -22.94 -15.38
N HIS A 30 15.22 -22.34 -15.02
CA HIS A 30 15.28 -21.22 -14.08
C HIS A 30 14.39 -20.11 -14.66
N GLN A 31 13.13 -20.04 -14.24
CA GLN A 31 12.33 -18.84 -14.44
C GLN A 31 12.91 -17.80 -13.51
N SER A 32 13.55 -16.80 -14.11
CA SER A 32 14.05 -15.61 -13.45
C SER A 32 12.92 -15.02 -12.62
N VAL A 33 12.96 -15.24 -11.30
CA VAL A 33 12.21 -14.40 -10.37
C VAL A 33 12.75 -13.02 -10.63
N LYS A 34 11.97 -12.17 -11.31
CA LYS A 34 12.20 -10.73 -11.29
C LYS A 34 11.89 -10.32 -9.85
N GLN A 35 12.88 -10.52 -8.98
CA GLN A 35 12.91 -9.91 -7.68
C GLN A 35 13.09 -8.44 -7.98
N ALA A 36 11.97 -7.73 -8.09
CA ALA A 36 11.98 -6.29 -8.03
C ALA A 36 12.63 -5.97 -6.68
N PHE A 37 13.90 -5.57 -6.74
CA PHE A 37 14.55 -4.93 -5.61
C PHE A 37 13.56 -3.91 -5.10
N ALA A 38 13.29 -3.97 -3.80
CA ALA A 38 12.47 -2.99 -3.11
C ALA A 38 13.11 -1.61 -3.31
N THR A 39 12.78 -0.98 -4.42
CA THR A 39 12.70 0.47 -4.47
C THR A 39 11.55 0.73 -3.53
N GLY A 40 11.86 1.09 -2.29
CA GLY A 40 10.86 1.27 -1.25
C GLY A 40 9.70 2.09 -1.82
N ALA A 41 8.47 1.68 -1.51
CA ALA A 41 7.30 2.42 -1.96
C ALA A 41 7.49 3.91 -1.60
N PRO A 42 7.15 4.85 -2.52
CA PRO A 42 7.33 6.26 -2.27
C PRO A 42 6.64 6.63 -0.95
N ALA A 43 7.36 7.36 -0.10
CA ALA A 43 6.91 7.74 1.23
C ALA A 43 7.31 9.18 1.54
N VAL A 44 6.46 9.86 2.29
CA VAL A 44 6.70 11.22 2.78
C VAL A 44 6.52 11.22 4.30
N THR A 45 7.50 11.73 5.02
CA THR A 45 7.41 11.90 6.47
C THR A 45 6.58 13.16 6.79
N VAL A 46 5.55 13.01 7.62
CA VAL A 46 4.74 14.12 8.12
C VAL A 46 5.05 14.31 9.60
N ASN A 47 5.59 15.47 9.97
CA ASN A 47 5.72 15.86 11.35
C ASN A 47 4.43 16.56 11.82
N PHE A 48 3.94 16.15 12.99
CA PHE A 48 2.75 16.69 13.62
C PHE A 48 2.91 16.92 15.12
N SER A 49 4.15 16.89 15.63
CA SER A 49 4.42 17.14 17.06
C SER A 49 4.13 18.59 17.49
N ASP A 50 3.95 19.49 16.53
CA ASP A 50 3.51 20.87 16.72
C ASP A 50 1.99 20.99 16.92
N LEU A 51 1.23 19.93 16.63
CA LEU A 51 -0.22 19.92 16.68
C LEU A 51 -0.74 19.30 17.98
N ASP A 52 -1.69 19.98 18.60
CA ASP A 52 -2.48 19.42 19.68
C ASP A 52 -3.63 18.56 19.12
N VAL A 53 -3.33 17.29 18.90
CA VAL A 53 -4.27 16.28 18.38
C VAL A 53 -5.34 15.86 19.39
N ALA A 54 -5.31 16.35 20.63
CA ALA A 54 -6.43 16.16 21.56
C ALA A 54 -7.59 17.13 21.27
N ARG A 55 -7.31 18.21 20.53
CA ARG A 55 -8.30 19.23 20.14
C ARG A 55 -8.73 19.07 18.68
N GLY A 56 -10.00 19.37 18.41
CA GLY A 56 -10.59 19.25 17.07
C GLY A 56 -9.79 19.97 15.97
N PRO A 57 -9.39 21.24 16.17
CA PRO A 57 -8.59 21.96 15.18
C PRO A 57 -7.23 21.31 14.87
N GLY A 58 -6.59 20.68 15.86
CA GLY A 58 -5.29 20.02 15.66
C GLY A 58 -5.43 18.74 14.83
N VAL A 59 -6.46 17.93 15.08
CA VAL A 59 -6.73 16.72 14.29
C VAL A 59 -7.13 17.06 12.86
N GLU A 60 -7.96 18.08 12.65
CA GLU A 60 -8.32 18.54 11.30
C GLU A 60 -7.07 19.01 10.53
N THR A 61 -6.20 19.78 11.20
CA THR A 61 -4.94 20.22 10.60
C THR A 61 -4.05 19.03 10.22
N LEU A 62 -3.94 18.03 11.09
CA LEU A 62 -3.20 16.81 10.81
C LEU A 62 -3.80 16.08 9.60
N TYR A 63 -5.12 15.91 9.55
CA TYR A 63 -5.79 15.25 8.45
C TYR A 63 -5.50 15.94 7.11
N GLN A 64 -5.55 17.28 7.06
CA GLN A 64 -5.18 18.02 5.84
C GLN A 64 -3.71 17.84 5.45
N ARG A 65 -2.80 17.74 6.42
CA ARG A 65 -1.38 17.42 6.15
C ARG A 65 -1.24 16.03 5.56
N LEU A 66 -1.91 15.01 6.10
CA LEU A 66 -1.89 13.65 5.58
C LEU A 66 -2.44 13.58 4.15
N ARG A 67 -3.56 14.27 3.87
CA ARG A 67 -4.11 14.38 2.50
C ARG A 67 -3.11 14.99 1.53
N THR A 68 -2.35 15.99 1.97
CA THR A 68 -1.33 16.63 1.15
C THR A 68 -0.14 15.70 0.90
N ALA A 69 0.31 14.99 1.94
CA ALA A 69 1.37 13.99 1.82
C ALA A 69 0.96 12.82 0.89
N ALA A 70 -0.27 12.33 0.99
CA ALA A 70 -0.80 11.31 0.09
C ALA A 70 -0.78 11.76 -1.38
N LYS A 71 -1.13 13.02 -1.66
CA LYS A 71 -1.00 13.59 -3.02
C LYS A 71 0.46 13.63 -3.46
N ALA A 72 1.38 14.01 -2.59
CA ALA A 72 2.81 14.08 -2.91
C ALA A 72 3.39 12.71 -3.23
N VAL A 73 3.01 11.67 -2.48
CA VAL A 73 3.40 10.27 -2.73
C VAL A 73 2.90 9.79 -4.11
N CYS A 74 1.66 10.13 -4.47
CA CYS A 74 1.04 9.69 -5.73
C CYS A 74 1.36 10.57 -6.95
N GLY A 75 2.02 11.71 -6.74
CA GLY A 75 2.41 12.63 -7.79
C GLY A 75 1.23 13.33 -8.48
N THR A 76 1.46 13.79 -9.71
CA THR A 76 0.52 14.60 -10.47
C THR A 76 -0.63 13.77 -11.00
N LYS A 77 -1.86 14.21 -10.74
CA LYS A 77 -3.07 13.65 -11.35
C LYS A 77 -3.16 14.03 -12.83
N ASP A 78 -3.39 13.05 -13.70
CA ASP A 78 -3.82 13.30 -15.08
C ASP A 78 -5.35 13.16 -15.15
N THR A 79 -6.06 14.26 -15.39
CA THR A 79 -7.53 14.26 -15.46
C THR A 79 -8.08 13.95 -16.85
N ARG A 80 -7.23 13.93 -17.88
CA ARG A 80 -7.63 13.64 -19.26
C ARG A 80 -7.59 12.15 -19.57
N ASN A 81 -6.75 11.41 -18.85
CA ASN A 81 -6.68 9.96 -18.92
C ASN A 81 -7.45 9.32 -17.76
N LEU A 82 -8.62 8.73 -18.05
CA LEU A 82 -9.48 8.11 -17.03
C LEU A 82 -8.80 6.96 -16.29
N THR A 83 -7.97 6.17 -16.99
CA THR A 83 -7.22 5.07 -16.37
C THR A 83 -6.18 5.61 -15.40
N ALA A 84 -5.38 6.60 -15.82
CA ALA A 84 -4.39 7.23 -14.95
C ALA A 84 -5.05 7.92 -13.74
N LEU A 85 -6.23 8.52 -13.93
CA LEU A 85 -7.00 9.12 -12.85
C LEU A 85 -7.49 8.07 -11.84
N GLN A 86 -7.92 6.90 -12.31
CA GLN A 86 -8.33 5.80 -11.44
C GLN A 86 -7.15 5.23 -10.66
N GLU A 87 -6.00 5.04 -11.32
CA GLU A 87 -4.75 4.62 -10.68
C GLU A 87 -4.30 5.62 -9.61
N TRP A 88 -4.34 6.92 -9.91
CA TRP A 88 -4.03 7.98 -8.95
C TRP A 88 -4.98 7.98 -7.75
N ARG A 89 -6.29 7.78 -7.97
CA ARG A 89 -7.27 7.68 -6.87
C ARG A 89 -7.01 6.49 -5.97
N ALA A 90 -6.68 5.33 -6.56
CA ALA A 90 -6.34 4.14 -5.81
C ALA A 90 -5.08 4.35 -4.95
N CYS A 91 -4.05 4.95 -5.53
CA CYS A 91 -2.84 5.34 -4.80
C CYS A 91 -3.18 6.30 -3.65
N TYR A 92 -3.93 7.36 -3.92
CA TYR A 92 -4.26 8.38 -2.93
C TYR A 92 -5.02 7.77 -1.75
N LYS A 93 -6.00 6.89 -2.02
CA LYS A 93 -6.75 6.19 -0.99
C LYS A 93 -5.82 5.31 -0.15
N GLN A 94 -5.04 4.43 -0.78
CA GLN A 94 -4.11 3.56 -0.06
C GLN A 94 -3.09 4.33 0.80
N ALA A 95 -2.55 5.43 0.27
CA ALA A 95 -1.60 6.27 0.99
C ALA A 95 -2.24 6.99 2.19
N LEU A 96 -3.48 7.46 2.04
CA LEU A 96 -4.19 8.14 3.13
C LEU A 96 -4.63 7.16 4.21
N ASP A 97 -5.29 6.06 3.82
CA ASP A 97 -5.75 5.00 4.73
C ASP A 97 -4.56 4.48 5.56
N GLY A 98 -3.44 4.14 4.90
CA GLY A 98 -2.25 3.66 5.59
C GLY A 98 -1.53 4.74 6.42
N ALA A 99 -1.73 6.02 6.15
CA ALA A 99 -1.19 7.10 6.98
C ALA A 99 -2.04 7.29 8.25
N VAL A 100 -3.36 7.22 8.12
CA VAL A 100 -4.30 7.29 9.25
C VAL A 100 -4.06 6.11 10.19
N GLU A 101 -3.96 4.88 9.66
CA GLU A 101 -3.68 3.67 10.44
C GLU A 101 -2.35 3.76 11.20
N LYS A 102 -1.29 4.34 10.60
CA LYS A 102 0.01 4.50 11.25
C LYS A 102 0.00 5.53 12.38
N VAL A 103 -0.83 6.56 12.26
CA VAL A 103 -0.97 7.61 13.27
C VAL A 103 -1.78 7.07 14.46
N ASN A 104 -2.80 6.24 14.18
CA ASN A 104 -3.60 5.51 15.17
C ASN A 104 -4.20 6.42 16.26
N ILE A 105 -5.05 7.36 15.82
CA ILE A 105 -5.76 8.31 16.69
C ILE A 105 -7.25 8.22 16.37
N ASP A 106 -8.08 7.86 17.36
CA ASP A 106 -9.53 7.62 17.19
C ASP A 106 -10.27 8.73 16.44
N ARG A 107 -9.98 10.01 16.78
CA ARG A 107 -10.63 11.16 16.13
C ARG A 107 -10.23 11.30 14.66
N LEU A 108 -9.02 10.90 14.30
CA LEU A 108 -8.57 10.91 12.91
C LEU A 108 -9.28 9.81 12.12
N ASP A 109 -9.49 8.64 12.72
CA ASP A 109 -10.28 7.55 12.12
C ASP A 109 -11.73 7.98 11.93
N GLU A 110 -12.34 8.68 12.90
CA GLU A 110 -13.69 9.23 12.78
C GLU A 110 -13.80 10.21 11.59
N LEU A 111 -12.84 11.13 11.43
CA LEU A 111 -12.80 12.05 10.28
C LEU A 111 -12.54 11.36 8.94
N HIS A 112 -11.86 10.21 8.97
CA HIS A 112 -11.54 9.48 7.76
C HIS A 112 -12.70 8.60 7.27
N ASN A 113 -13.51 8.09 8.20
CA ASN A 113 -14.63 7.19 7.93
C ASN A 113 -16.01 7.89 7.88
N GLY A 114 -16.11 9.13 8.36
CA GLY A 114 -17.33 9.95 8.30
C GLY A 114 -17.56 10.62 6.95
#